data_AF-A0A966IQ62-F1
#
_entry.id   AF-A0A966IQ62-F1
#
_cell.length_a   1.000
_cell.length_b   1.000
_cell.length_c   1.000
_cell.angle_alpha   90.00
_cell.angle_beta   90.00
_cell.angle_gamma   90.00
#
_symmetry.space_group_name_H-M   'P 1'
#
loop_
_entity.id
_entity.type
_entity.pdbx_description
1 polymer ?
#
loop_
_entity_poly.entity_id
_entity_poly.type
_entity_poly.pdbx_seq_one_letter_code
_entity_poly.pdbx_strand_id
1 'polypeptide(L)'
;MGDRVKLFDFEKRPSVSRLTPKFTPAGSNLPDPIMFDLMILGSGMAGLAAAQCAQNDGKQVLLVDKGRRLGGRVATRRKDGFVFN
;
A
#
# COMPACT_ATOMS: atom_id res chain seq x y z
N MET A 1 19.24 -3.79 -3.60
CA MET A 1 18.78 -2.39 -3.64
C MET A 1 17.44 -2.40 -4.38
N GLY A 2 16.33 -2.70 -3.70
CA GLY A 2 15.04 -2.94 -4.36
C GLY A 2 13.94 -2.21 -3.61
N ASP A 3 13.25 -1.33 -4.32
CA ASP A 3 12.16 -0.51 -3.79
C ASP A 3 10.99 -1.42 -3.35
N ARG A 4 10.57 -1.27 -2.10
CA ARG A 4 9.47 -2.05 -1.53
C ARG A 4 8.18 -1.24 -1.68
N VAL A 5 7.33 -1.63 -2.61
CA VAL A 5 5.93 -1.17 -2.65
C VAL A 5 5.20 -1.73 -1.42
N LYS A 6 4.55 -0.86 -0.64
CA LYS A 6 3.78 -1.25 0.55
C LYS A 6 2.31 -0.91 0.34
N LEU A 7 1.52 -1.89 -0.07
CA LEU A 7 0.06 -1.82 -0.02
C LEU A 7 -0.41 -2.03 1.43
N PHE A 8 -1.38 -1.23 1.87
CA PHE A 8 -2.07 -1.38 3.15
C PHE A 8 -3.59 -1.41 2.89
N ASP A 9 -4.24 -2.41 3.49
CA ASP A 9 -5.69 -2.55 3.61
C ASP A 9 -6.04 -2.39 5.10
N PHE A 10 -6.97 -1.48 5.42
CA PHE A 10 -7.22 -1.02 6.79
C PHE A 10 -8.30 -1.84 7.53
N GLU A 11 -9.03 -2.74 6.86
CA GLU A 11 -10.21 -3.40 7.45
C GLU A 11 -10.03 -4.84 7.96
N LYS A 12 -8.92 -5.55 7.71
CA LYS A 12 -8.78 -6.96 8.19
C LYS A 12 -7.38 -7.30 8.75
N ARG A 13 -7.42 -8.14 9.80
CA ARG A 13 -6.37 -8.85 10.57
C ARG A 13 -5.00 -9.00 9.86
N PRO A 14 -3.86 -9.09 10.59
CA PRO A 14 -2.53 -9.27 10.01
C PRO A 14 -2.35 -10.72 9.50
N SER A 15 -3.13 -11.12 8.50
CA SER A 15 -2.78 -12.21 7.61
C SER A 15 -2.18 -11.57 6.38
N VAL A 16 -0.87 -11.74 6.24
CA VAL A 16 -0.17 -11.61 4.97
C VAL A 16 -0.84 -12.59 3.99
N SER A 17 -1.86 -12.16 3.26
CA SER A 17 -2.21 -12.72 1.97
C SER A 17 -1.56 -11.80 0.96
N ARG A 18 -0.27 -11.98 0.65
CA ARG A 18 0.06 -12.70 -0.60
C ARG A 18 -1.15 -12.69 -1.52
N LEU A 19 -1.27 -11.65 -2.34
CA LEU A 19 -1.84 -11.85 -3.67
C LEU A 19 -0.91 -12.87 -4.32
N THR A 20 -1.17 -14.18 -4.11
CA THR A 20 -0.78 -15.15 -5.11
C THR A 20 -1.66 -14.80 -6.30
N PRO A 21 -1.12 -14.28 -7.42
CA PRO A 21 -1.92 -14.35 -8.61
C PRO A 21 -2.20 -15.85 -8.80
N LYS A 22 -3.47 -16.27 -8.82
CA LYS A 22 -3.80 -17.50 -9.53
C LYS A 22 -3.57 -17.17 -10.98
N PHE A 23 -2.33 -17.35 -11.37
CA PHE A 23 -1.89 -17.01 -12.68
C PHE A 23 -2.20 -18.18 -13.61
N THR A 24 -3.35 -18.16 -14.27
CA THR A 24 -3.67 -19.09 -15.34
C THR A 24 -3.91 -18.30 -16.62
N PRO A 25 -2.91 -18.19 -17.50
CA PRO A 25 -3.03 -17.61 -18.82
C PRO A 25 -3.54 -18.70 -19.77
N ALA A 26 -4.68 -18.49 -20.38
CA ALA A 26 -4.99 -19.21 -21.60
C ALA A 26 -4.22 -18.55 -22.75
N GLY A 27 -2.94 -18.92 -22.92
CA GLY A 27 -2.09 -18.53 -24.05
C GLY A 27 -1.28 -17.24 -23.85
N SER A 28 0.04 -17.40 -23.70
CA SER A 28 1.06 -16.40 -23.29
C SER A 28 1.09 -16.12 -21.78
N ASN A 29 2.10 -16.70 -21.10
CA ASN A 29 2.14 -16.81 -19.64
C ASN A 29 2.46 -15.49 -18.87
N LEU A 30 1.68 -14.40 -19.05
CA LEU A 30 1.71 -13.23 -18.14
C LEU A 30 0.38 -12.98 -17.38
N PRO A 31 0.39 -12.72 -16.05
CA PRO A 31 -0.81 -12.47 -15.26
C PRO A 31 -1.62 -11.31 -15.78
N ASP A 32 -2.95 -11.48 -15.74
CA ASP A 32 -3.89 -10.40 -16.00
C ASP A 32 -3.39 -9.17 -15.24
N PRO A 33 -3.16 -8.05 -15.94
CA PRO A 33 -2.57 -6.89 -15.31
C PRO A 33 -3.49 -6.43 -14.17
N ILE A 34 -2.93 -6.34 -12.96
CA ILE A 34 -3.66 -5.80 -11.81
C ILE A 34 -3.99 -4.34 -12.16
N MET A 35 -5.28 -4.06 -12.39
CA MET A 35 -5.76 -2.72 -12.66
C MET A 35 -6.12 -2.02 -11.35
N PHE A 36 -5.59 -0.81 -11.18
CA PHE A 36 -5.95 0.10 -10.10
C PHE A 36 -6.67 1.31 -10.70
N ASP A 37 -7.67 1.82 -10.02
CA ASP A 37 -8.39 3.03 -10.43
C ASP A 37 -7.59 4.30 -10.11
N LEU A 38 -6.75 4.25 -9.07
CA LEU A 38 -5.98 5.40 -8.60
C LEU A 38 -4.63 4.98 -8.03
N MET A 39 -3.56 5.65 -8.45
CA MET A 39 -2.24 5.54 -7.83
C MET A 39 -1.93 6.82 -7.03
N ILE A 40 -1.45 6.65 -5.80
CA ILE A 40 -1.05 7.74 -4.91
C ILE A 40 0.43 7.57 -4.56
N LEU A 41 1.22 8.61 -4.77
CA LEU A 41 2.63 8.65 -4.41
C LEU A 41 2.82 9.48 -3.13
N GLY A 42 3.29 8.82 -2.08
CA GLY A 42 3.50 9.37 -0.75
C GLY A 42 2.38 9.01 0.22
N SER A 43 2.73 8.33 1.30
CA SER A 43 1.88 7.93 2.42
C SER A 43 1.98 8.87 3.62
N GLY A 44 2.17 10.16 3.36
CA GLY A 44 2.00 11.22 4.37
C GLY A 44 0.52 11.43 4.72
N MET A 45 0.23 12.42 5.58
CA MET A 45 -1.15 12.78 5.95
C MET A 45 -2.07 12.95 4.75
N ALA A 46 -1.63 13.69 3.73
CA ALA A 46 -2.44 13.95 2.54
C ALA A 46 -2.72 12.68 1.72
N GLY A 47 -1.70 11.85 1.47
CA GLY A 47 -1.86 10.64 0.67
C GLY A 47 -2.69 9.57 1.37
N LEU A 48 -2.56 9.44 2.69
CA LEU A 48 -3.42 8.55 3.48
C LEU A 48 -4.88 9.03 3.47
N ALA A 49 -5.12 10.34 3.63
CA ALA A 49 -6.47 10.89 3.56
C ALA A 49 -7.10 10.70 2.17
N ALA A 50 -6.32 10.93 1.11
CA ALA A 50 -6.78 10.72 -0.27
C ALA A 50 -7.08 9.24 -0.55
N ALA A 51 -6.21 8.31 -0.08
CA ALA A 51 -6.43 6.89 -0.22
C ALA A 51 -7.71 6.44 0.49
N GLN A 52 -7.94 6.92 1.72
CA GLN A 52 -9.16 6.63 2.46
C GLN A 52 -10.41 7.15 1.73
N CYS A 53 -10.38 8.38 1.23
CA CYS A 53 -11.50 8.96 0.49
C CYS A 53 -11.82 8.12 -0.76
N ALA A 54 -10.81 7.80 -1.57
CA ALA A 54 -11.00 7.01 -2.78
C ALA A 54 -11.47 5.57 -2.49
N GLN A 55 -10.99 4.95 -1.42
CA GLN A 55 -11.48 3.64 -0.99
C GLN A 55 -12.94 3.69 -0.54
N ASN A 56 -13.34 4.73 0.19
CA ASN A 56 -14.73 4.93 0.59
C ASN A 56 -15.66 5.09 -0.64
N ASP A 57 -15.14 5.63 -1.74
CA ASP A 57 -15.83 5.71 -3.03
C ASP A 57 -15.74 4.43 -3.87
N GLY A 58 -15.25 3.32 -3.29
CA GLY A 58 -15.18 2.01 -3.93
C GLY A 58 -14.06 1.85 -4.95
N LYS A 59 -13.06 2.73 -4.96
CA LYS A 59 -11.92 2.67 -5.89
C LYS A 59 -10.84 1.70 -5.42
N GLN A 60 -10.23 0.98 -6.36
CA GLN A 60 -9.00 0.22 -6.11
C GLN A 60 -7.80 1.18 -6.12
N VAL A 61 -7.19 1.38 -4.95
CA VAL A 61 -6.11 2.36 -4.75
C VAL A 61 -4.77 1.67 -4.55
N LEU A 62 -3.76 2.10 -5.31
CA LEU A 62 -2.36 1.76 -5.10
C LEU A 62 -1.63 2.93 -4.42
N LEU A 63 -1.33 2.80 -3.14
CA LEU A 63 -0.52 3.77 -2.39
C LEU A 63 0.96 3.32 -2.36
N VAL A 64 1.87 4.19 -2.78
CA VAL A 64 3.31 3.90 -2.83
C VAL A 64 4.08 4.95 -2.05
N ASP A 65 5.01 4.54 -1.18
CA ASP A 65 5.89 5.44 -0.45
C ASP A 65 7.32 4.91 -0.46
N LYS A 66 8.30 5.81 -0.57
CA LYS A 66 9.74 5.50 -0.48
C LYS A 66 10.13 5.04 0.93
N GLY A 67 9.46 5.57 1.94
CA GLY A 67 9.74 5.38 3.35
C GLY A 67 9.43 3.97 3.85
N ARG A 68 10.15 3.55 4.90
CA ARG A 68 9.90 2.25 5.55
C ARG A 68 8.58 2.18 6.30
N ARG A 69 7.93 3.32 6.59
CA ARG A 69 6.71 3.42 7.40
C ARG A 69 5.79 4.48 6.80
N LEU A 70 4.48 4.28 6.98
CA LEU A 70 3.47 5.27 6.66
C LEU A 70 3.56 6.48 7.61
N GLY A 71 2.91 7.57 7.22
CA GLY A 71 2.78 8.82 7.97
C GLY A 71 3.73 9.92 7.48
N GLY A 72 4.71 9.62 6.62
CA GLY A 72 5.65 10.61 6.11
C GLY A 72 6.32 11.40 7.25
N ARG A 73 6.09 12.71 7.29
CA ARG A 73 6.63 13.64 8.31
C ARG A 73 6.00 13.50 9.69
N VAL A 74 4.80 12.94 9.82
CA VAL A 74 4.12 12.74 11.12
C VAL A 74 4.35 11.33 11.68
N ALA A 75 5.29 10.58 11.09
CA ALA A 75 5.48 9.18 11.41
C ALA A 75 6.31 9.02 12.68
N THR A 76 5.68 8.58 13.76
CA THR A 76 6.36 8.28 15.03
C THR A 76 7.45 7.21 14.86
N ARG A 77 8.62 7.47 15.44
CA ARG A 77 9.77 6.55 15.50
C ARG A 77 9.86 5.93 16.88
N ARG A 78 10.07 4.62 16.94
CA ARG A 78 10.36 3.89 18.18
C ARG A 78 11.77 3.35 18.10
N LYS A 79 12.61 3.64 19.09
CA LYS A 79 13.99 3.16 19.15
C LYS A 79 14.40 3.00 20.62
N ASP A 80 14.94 1.83 20.96
CA ASP A 80 15.51 1.52 22.28
C ASP A 80 14.56 1.84 23.45
N GLY A 81 13.26 1.57 23.28
CA GLY A 81 12.23 1.85 24.29
C GLY A 81 11.67 3.29 24.27
N PHE A 82 12.27 4.19 23.50
CA PHE A 82 11.81 5.58 23.36
C PHE A 82 10.89 5.78 22.16
N VAL A 83 10.03 6.80 22.26
CA VAL A 83 9.06 7.20 21.24
C VAL A 83 9.28 8.66 20.87
N PHE A 84 9.51 8.92 19.58
CA PHE A 84 9.77 10.25 19.03
C PHE A 84 8.73 10.58 17.97
N ASN A 85 8.13 11.77 18.05
CA ASN A 85 7.25 12.33 17.03
C ASN A 85 8.00 13.26 16.10
#